data_AF-A0A2A4QW21-F1
#
_entry.id   AF-A0A2A4QW21-F1
#
_cell.length_a   1.000
_cell.length_b   1.000
_cell.length_c   1.000
_cell.angle_alpha   90.00
_cell.angle_beta   90.00
_cell.angle_gamma   90.00
#
_symmetry.space_group_name_H-M   'P 1'
#
loop_
_entity.id
_entity.type
_entity.pdbx_description
1 polymer ?
#
loop_
_entity_poly.entity_id
_entity_poly.type
_entity_poly.pdbx_seq_one_letter_code
_entity_poly.pdbx_strand_id
1 'polypeptide(L)'
;MSRTLSLLREKFTIREIGTTAEPVIALGNRLQINIPNAQPLIIRCHSMHATLRFGAEIVKQLSFHDAITDMKTTLDWPAIWTKITAAFEKANTPNTWISLYFCGKSIFEDGDHHMFIDVLEQCEFQNKNDYEQALIVAQNAFQKMGKSVMIDHESHVGFILDTEADEFRFAIMMRVPGQRANFIIRMAENPAIKNKPSDYVAMNLAADYIEAINMAVRVGFIESAAESAGEDATKNKDFRILNYRLQDLTRSIAQFEIQYQTRYRPERPDFDLIREACKGSN
;
A
#
# COMPACT_ATOMS: atom_id res chain seq x y z
N MET A 1 -9.63 -21.76 -8.65
CA MET A 1 -9.83 -21.24 -7.28
C MET A 1 -9.72 -19.73 -7.37
N SER A 2 -10.77 -18.98 -7.00
CA SER A 2 -10.63 -17.53 -6.81
C SER A 2 -9.60 -17.31 -5.69
N ARG A 3 -8.67 -16.39 -5.93
CA ARG A 3 -7.70 -15.91 -4.96
C ARG A 3 -8.03 -14.46 -4.68
N THR A 4 -8.31 -14.15 -3.42
CA THR A 4 -8.49 -12.77 -2.97
C THR A 4 -7.21 -12.30 -2.31
N LEU A 5 -6.65 -11.19 -2.78
CA LEU A 5 -5.59 -10.46 -2.09
C LEU A 5 -6.18 -9.17 -1.52
N SER A 6 -5.79 -8.80 -0.31
CA SER A 6 -6.24 -7.54 0.28
C SER A 6 -5.07 -6.81 0.94
N LEU A 7 -5.06 -5.49 0.74
CA LEU A 7 -4.18 -4.58 1.45
C LEU A 7 -5.02 -3.78 2.44
N LEU A 8 -4.62 -3.84 3.70
CA LEU A 8 -5.21 -3.08 4.79
C LEU A 8 -4.35 -1.87 5.10
N ARG A 9 -4.98 -0.72 5.35
CA ARG A 9 -4.36 0.45 5.95
C ARG A 9 -4.77 0.50 7.41
N GLU A 10 -3.78 0.43 8.28
CA GLU A 10 -3.98 0.25 9.71
C GLU A 10 -3.42 1.44 10.48
N LYS A 11 -4.14 1.80 11.53
CA LYS A 11 -3.72 2.76 12.54
C LYS A 11 -3.98 2.16 13.91
N PHE A 12 -2.94 2.15 14.73
CA PHE A 12 -3.00 1.75 16.13
C PHE A 12 -2.78 2.99 16.98
N THR A 13 -3.70 3.24 17.90
CA THR A 13 -3.57 4.32 18.91
C THR A 13 -3.38 3.66 20.27
N ILE A 14 -2.17 3.79 20.82
CA ILE A 14 -1.75 3.13 22.05
C ILE A 14 -1.76 4.17 23.17
N ARG A 15 -2.64 3.99 24.15
CA ARG A 15 -2.80 4.87 25.31
C ARG A 15 -2.41 4.12 26.57
N GLU A 16 -1.56 4.71 27.40
CA GLU A 16 -1.32 4.16 28.73
C GLU A 16 -2.45 4.60 29.68
N ILE A 17 -2.98 3.66 30.45
CA ILE A 17 -4.14 3.88 31.32
C ILE A 17 -3.68 4.58 32.60
N GLY A 18 -4.36 5.68 32.96
CA GLY A 18 -4.06 6.43 34.19
C GLY A 18 -2.95 7.47 34.05
N THR A 19 -2.44 7.70 32.84
CA THR A 19 -1.51 8.80 32.53
C THR A 19 -2.15 9.82 31.60
N THR A 20 -1.63 11.05 31.62
CA THR A 20 -1.97 12.11 30.66
C THR A 20 -0.96 12.20 29.51
N ALA A 21 -0.09 11.19 29.36
CA ALA A 21 0.84 11.12 28.25
C ALA A 21 0.10 11.05 26.91
N GLU A 22 0.66 11.70 25.90
CA GLU A 22 0.13 11.65 24.54
C GLU A 22 0.09 10.21 24.00
N PRO A 23 -0.96 9.82 23.26
CA PRO A 23 -1.04 8.49 22.67
C PRO A 23 0.08 8.26 21.67
N VAL A 24 0.62 7.06 21.68
CA VAL A 24 1.56 6.61 20.64
C VAL A 24 0.76 6.13 19.43
N ILE A 25 1.10 6.62 18.25
CA ILE A 25 0.43 6.25 17.00
C ILE A 25 1.37 5.38 16.17
N ALA A 26 0.98 4.14 15.91
CA ALA A 26 1.65 3.27 14.95
C ALA A 26 0.79 3.15 13.68
N LEU A 27 1.36 3.53 12.54
CA LEU A 27 0.71 3.43 11.23
C LEU A 27 1.40 2.33 10.42
N GLY A 28 0.64 1.62 9.59
CA GLY A 28 1.21 0.67 8.66
C GLY A 28 0.21 0.25 7.60
N ASN A 29 0.72 -0.25 6.48
CA ASN A 29 -0.10 -0.93 5.48
C ASN A 29 0.27 -2.40 5.51
N ARG A 30 -0.70 -3.30 5.52
CA ARG A 30 -0.51 -4.75 5.67
C ARG A 30 -1.07 -5.47 4.44
N LEU A 31 -0.22 -6.25 3.77
CA LEU A 31 -0.60 -7.10 2.65
C LEU A 31 -0.23 -8.54 2.97
N GLN A 32 -1.21 -9.43 2.91
CA GLN A 32 -1.00 -10.87 3.09
C GLN A 32 -0.94 -11.56 1.73
N ILE A 33 0.15 -12.30 1.47
CA ILE A 33 0.30 -13.16 0.30
C ILE A 33 0.21 -14.61 0.74
N ASN A 34 -0.83 -15.30 0.27
CA ASN A 34 -1.02 -16.71 0.54
C ASN A 34 -0.11 -17.54 -0.38
N ILE A 35 0.74 -18.38 0.21
CA ILE A 35 1.63 -19.28 -0.51
C ILE A 35 1.05 -20.69 -0.44
N PRO A 36 0.87 -21.40 -1.57
CA PRO A 36 0.36 -22.77 -1.55
C PRO A 36 1.21 -23.68 -0.65
N ASN A 37 0.55 -24.42 0.25
CA ASN A 37 1.18 -25.38 1.17
C ASN A 37 2.20 -24.77 2.16
N ALA A 38 2.24 -23.46 2.33
CA ALA A 38 3.12 -22.78 3.27
C ALA A 38 2.34 -21.76 4.11
N GLN A 39 3.00 -21.22 5.14
CA GLN A 39 2.47 -20.09 5.89
C GLN A 39 2.39 -18.84 5.01
N PRO A 40 1.43 -17.95 5.24
CA PRO A 40 1.34 -16.71 4.49
C PRO A 40 2.57 -15.83 4.75
N LEU A 41 2.92 -15.03 3.75
CA LEU A 41 3.91 -13.98 3.84
C LEU A 41 3.18 -12.65 4.11
N ILE A 42 3.60 -11.92 5.13
CA ILE A 42 3.02 -10.62 5.47
C ILE A 42 4.00 -9.53 5.09
N ILE A 43 3.55 -8.59 4.27
CA ILE A 43 4.32 -7.40 3.89
C ILE A 43 3.73 -6.22 4.62
N ARG A 44 4.60 -5.46 5.28
CA ARG A 44 4.25 -4.16 5.83
C ARG A 44 5.12 -3.05 5.26
N CYS A 45 4.51 -1.94 4.87
CA CYS A 45 5.27 -0.74 4.49
C CYS A 45 4.60 0.55 4.94
N HIS A 46 5.37 1.63 4.86
CA HIS A 46 4.90 3.00 5.11
C HIS A 46 3.78 3.45 4.15
N SER A 47 3.88 3.12 2.86
CA SER A 47 2.93 3.56 1.82
C SER A 47 2.21 2.39 1.13
N MET A 48 0.92 2.56 0.80
CA MET A 48 0.12 1.51 0.15
C MET A 48 0.69 1.09 -1.21
N HIS A 49 1.17 2.06 -2.00
CA HIS A 49 1.68 1.78 -3.34
C HIS A 49 3.03 1.04 -3.29
N ALA A 50 3.91 1.36 -2.32
CA ALA A 50 5.14 0.60 -2.10
C ALA A 50 4.84 -0.84 -1.65
N THR A 51 3.89 -1.03 -0.72
CA THR A 51 3.43 -2.36 -0.31
C THR A 51 2.93 -3.19 -1.49
N LEU A 52 2.11 -2.59 -2.38
CA LEU A 52 1.61 -3.28 -3.56
C LEU A 52 2.70 -3.60 -4.58
N ARG A 53 3.65 -2.69 -4.83
CA ARG A 53 4.77 -2.96 -5.76
C ARG A 53 5.68 -4.06 -5.25
N PHE A 54 5.97 -4.06 -3.95
CA PHE A 54 6.77 -5.11 -3.32
C PHE A 54 6.04 -6.45 -3.38
N GLY A 55 4.74 -6.46 -3.05
CA GLY A 55 3.91 -7.65 -3.19
C GLY A 55 3.80 -8.13 -4.63
N ALA A 56 3.71 -7.22 -5.60
CA ALA A 56 3.65 -7.57 -7.02
C ALA A 56 4.95 -8.25 -7.49
N GLU A 57 6.12 -7.74 -7.09
CA GLU A 57 7.38 -8.39 -7.40
C GLU A 57 7.46 -9.78 -6.74
N ILE A 58 7.03 -9.93 -5.48
CA ILE A 58 6.97 -11.25 -4.84
C ILE A 58 6.05 -12.22 -5.59
N VAL A 59 4.82 -11.80 -5.90
CA VAL A 59 3.86 -12.63 -6.64
C VAL A 59 4.41 -13.02 -8.01
N LYS A 60 5.09 -12.09 -8.68
CA LYS A 60 5.79 -12.37 -9.94
C LYS A 60 6.86 -13.43 -9.75
N GLN A 61 7.75 -13.30 -8.76
CA GLN A 61 8.79 -14.30 -8.51
C GLN A 61 8.18 -15.66 -8.14
N LEU A 62 7.17 -15.69 -7.27
CA LEU A 62 6.42 -16.90 -6.91
C LEU A 62 5.77 -17.59 -8.11
N SER A 63 5.38 -16.84 -9.15
CA SER A 63 4.81 -17.42 -10.37
C SER A 63 5.82 -18.17 -11.24
N PHE A 64 7.12 -17.96 -11.03
CA PHE A 64 8.21 -18.64 -11.75
C PHE A 64 8.87 -19.76 -10.96
N HIS A 65 8.56 -19.91 -9.66
CA HIS A 65 9.16 -20.90 -8.78
C HIS A 65 8.11 -21.90 -8.30
N ASP A 66 8.26 -23.17 -8.69
CA ASP A 66 7.29 -24.24 -8.38
C ASP A 66 7.21 -24.59 -6.89
N ALA A 67 8.25 -24.30 -6.11
CA ALA A 67 8.26 -24.41 -4.66
C ALA A 67 9.33 -23.50 -4.04
N ILE A 68 8.94 -22.62 -3.11
CA ILE A 68 9.90 -21.93 -2.25
C ILE A 68 10.30 -22.86 -1.10
N THR A 69 11.54 -23.33 -1.12
CA THR A 69 12.12 -24.19 -0.07
C THR A 69 12.58 -23.39 1.14
N ASP A 70 13.12 -22.18 0.94
CA ASP A 70 13.50 -21.27 2.02
C ASP A 70 13.24 -19.80 1.67
N MET A 71 12.16 -19.24 2.20
CA MET A 71 11.79 -17.85 1.94
C MET A 71 12.90 -16.86 2.33
N LYS A 72 13.76 -17.15 3.31
CA LYS A 72 14.79 -16.20 3.74
C LYS A 72 15.88 -16.00 2.69
N THR A 73 16.22 -17.05 1.96
CA THR A 73 17.38 -17.06 1.04
C THR A 73 16.96 -17.13 -0.42
N THR A 74 15.69 -17.39 -0.72
CA THR A 74 15.21 -17.55 -2.10
C THR A 74 15.30 -16.25 -2.90
N LEU A 75 15.12 -15.08 -2.26
CA LEU A 75 15.06 -13.79 -2.95
C LEU A 75 16.00 -12.76 -2.32
N ASP A 76 16.61 -11.92 -3.16
CA ASP A 76 17.39 -10.75 -2.75
C ASP A 76 16.44 -9.61 -2.37
N TRP A 77 15.93 -9.66 -1.14
CA TRP A 77 15.00 -8.67 -0.60
C TRP A 77 15.54 -7.23 -0.66
N PRO A 78 16.81 -6.96 -0.28
CA PRO A 78 17.40 -5.63 -0.44
C PRO A 78 17.39 -5.14 -1.89
N ALA A 79 17.72 -5.99 -2.87
CA ALA A 79 17.71 -5.59 -4.28
C ALA A 79 16.29 -5.31 -4.79
N ILE A 80 15.31 -6.14 -4.41
CA ILE A 80 13.90 -5.91 -4.75
C ILE A 80 13.42 -4.58 -4.17
N TRP A 81 13.68 -4.33 -2.88
CA TRP A 81 13.26 -3.11 -2.21
C TRP A 81 13.93 -1.87 -2.80
N THR A 82 15.23 -1.95 -3.07
CA THR A 82 15.98 -0.89 -3.72
C THR A 82 15.39 -0.58 -5.09
N LYS A 83 15.10 -1.59 -5.93
CA LYS A 83 14.49 -1.38 -7.24
C LYS A 83 13.15 -0.63 -7.17
N ILE A 84 12.34 -0.90 -6.15
CA ILE A 84 11.03 -0.27 -5.96
C ILE A 84 11.16 1.18 -5.48
N THR A 85 12.14 1.47 -4.61
CA THR A 85 12.30 2.78 -3.97
C THR A 85 13.28 3.73 -4.65
N ALA A 86 14.19 3.21 -5.48
CA ALA A 86 15.45 3.87 -5.86
C ALA A 86 15.32 5.22 -6.59
N ALA A 87 14.23 5.48 -7.31
CA ALA A 87 14.14 6.69 -8.14
C ALA A 87 13.41 7.86 -7.45
N PHE A 88 12.28 7.57 -6.81
CA PHE A 88 11.37 8.63 -6.33
C PHE A 88 11.15 8.58 -4.82
N GLU A 89 10.76 7.44 -4.25
CA GLU A 89 10.43 7.36 -2.82
C GLU A 89 11.64 7.69 -1.94
N LYS A 90 12.82 7.12 -2.21
CA LYS A 90 13.99 7.34 -1.36
C LYS A 90 14.41 8.82 -1.27
N ALA A 91 14.23 9.57 -2.35
CA ALA A 91 14.59 10.99 -2.40
C ALA A 91 13.52 11.92 -1.79
N ASN A 92 12.25 11.51 -1.81
CA ASN A 92 11.11 12.39 -1.47
C ASN A 92 10.32 11.94 -0.24
N THR A 93 10.60 10.75 0.27
CA THR A 93 9.96 10.14 1.45
C THR A 93 11.03 9.42 2.28
N PRO A 94 11.90 10.16 2.98
CA PRO A 94 13.07 9.59 3.69
C PRO A 94 12.70 8.63 4.83
N ASN A 95 11.49 8.74 5.38
CA ASN A 95 10.98 7.87 6.45
C ASN A 95 10.22 6.65 5.90
N THR A 96 10.47 6.27 4.65
CA THR A 96 9.89 5.05 4.09
C THR A 96 10.52 3.85 4.77
N TRP A 97 9.69 2.88 5.12
CA TRP A 97 10.11 1.62 5.72
C TRP A 97 9.35 0.45 5.12
N ILE A 98 9.94 -0.73 5.26
CA ILE A 98 9.37 -2.03 4.93
C ILE A 98 9.75 -3.05 6.00
N SER A 99 8.82 -3.94 6.33
CA SER A 99 9.11 -5.17 7.06
C SER A 99 8.36 -6.35 6.45
N LEU A 100 9.07 -7.46 6.27
CA LEU A 100 8.57 -8.69 5.66
C LEU A 100 8.56 -9.78 6.72
N TYR A 101 7.40 -10.35 7.01
CA TYR A 101 7.23 -11.38 8.03
C TYR A 101 6.89 -12.72 7.42
N PHE A 102 7.53 -13.77 7.93
CA PHE A 102 7.22 -15.16 7.63
C PHE A 102 7.22 -15.96 8.93
N CYS A 103 6.15 -16.71 9.19
CA CYS A 103 5.95 -17.43 10.44
C CYS A 103 6.08 -16.53 11.70
N GLY A 104 5.49 -15.32 11.65
CA GLY A 104 5.50 -14.35 12.75
C GLY A 104 6.87 -13.76 13.07
N LYS A 105 7.88 -13.95 12.21
CA LYS A 105 9.22 -13.40 12.37
C LYS A 105 9.55 -12.55 11.17
N SER A 106 10.18 -11.41 11.43
CA SER A 106 10.74 -10.61 10.35
C SER A 106 11.90 -11.36 9.67
N ILE A 107 11.87 -11.37 8.34
CA ILE A 107 12.89 -11.97 7.48
C ILE A 107 13.63 -10.92 6.64
N PHE A 108 13.10 -9.70 6.56
CA PHE A 108 13.72 -8.55 5.91
C PHE A 108 13.09 -7.26 6.41
N GLU A 109 13.92 -6.26 6.72
CA GLU A 109 13.49 -4.93 7.16
C GLU A 109 14.41 -3.87 6.57
N ASP A 110 13.85 -2.70 6.27
CA ASP A 110 14.62 -1.50 5.92
C ASP A 110 13.82 -0.26 6.38
N GLY A 111 14.51 0.71 6.98
CA GLY A 111 13.90 1.90 7.59
C GLY A 111 13.36 1.68 9.01
N ASP A 112 12.77 2.72 9.60
CA ASP A 112 12.28 2.72 10.98
C ASP A 112 10.75 2.62 11.03
N HIS A 113 10.24 1.47 11.51
CA HIS A 113 8.84 1.28 11.86
C HIS A 113 8.64 1.12 13.36
N HIS A 114 7.40 1.28 13.83
CA HIS A 114 7.10 1.19 15.24
C HIS A 114 7.12 -0.28 15.71
N MET A 115 7.94 -0.62 16.72
CA MET A 115 8.15 -1.98 17.25
C MET A 115 6.86 -2.75 17.64
N PHE A 116 5.78 -2.03 17.95
CA PHE A 116 4.47 -2.63 18.20
C PHE A 116 3.99 -3.50 17.03
N ILE A 117 4.35 -3.12 15.80
CA ILE A 117 4.00 -3.87 14.60
C ILE A 117 4.64 -5.27 14.64
N ASP A 118 5.90 -5.39 15.06
CA ASP A 118 6.60 -6.67 15.16
C ASP A 118 5.94 -7.58 16.21
N VAL A 119 5.60 -7.01 17.37
CA VAL A 119 4.89 -7.72 18.43
C VAL A 119 3.56 -8.24 17.92
N LEU A 120 2.83 -7.43 17.16
CA LEU A 120 1.51 -7.78 16.64
C LEU A 120 1.57 -8.95 15.64
N GLU A 121 2.51 -8.91 14.69
CA GLU A 121 2.69 -10.00 13.72
C GLU A 121 3.14 -11.30 14.40
N GLN A 122 3.97 -11.21 15.43
CA GLN A 122 4.36 -12.36 16.24
C GLN A 122 3.15 -12.93 17.02
N CYS A 123 2.32 -12.08 17.62
CA CYS A 123 1.12 -12.48 18.33
C CYS A 123 0.07 -13.10 17.40
N GLU A 124 -0.16 -12.52 16.22
CA GLU A 124 -1.10 -13.05 15.24
C GLU A 124 -0.71 -14.46 14.80
N PHE A 125 0.57 -14.68 14.51
CA PHE A 125 1.08 -15.99 14.14
C PHE A 125 0.83 -17.04 15.24
N GLN A 126 1.03 -16.67 16.51
CA GLN A 126 0.76 -17.57 17.65
C GLN A 126 -0.74 -17.86 17.83
N ASN A 127 -1.60 -16.92 17.49
CA ASN A 127 -3.05 -17.01 17.64
C ASN A 127 -3.78 -17.50 16.38
N LYS A 128 -3.08 -18.25 15.50
CA LYS A 128 -3.67 -18.87 14.29
C LYS A 128 -4.34 -17.85 13.36
N ASN A 129 -3.76 -16.66 13.22
CA ASN A 129 -4.26 -15.57 12.36
C ASN A 129 -5.59 -14.94 12.82
N ASP A 130 -5.89 -14.99 14.12
CA ASP A 130 -6.92 -14.17 14.73
C ASP A 130 -6.33 -12.81 15.16
N TYR A 131 -6.53 -11.81 14.31
CA TYR A 131 -5.94 -10.48 14.48
C TYR A 131 -6.51 -9.71 15.68
N GLU A 132 -7.80 -9.88 15.98
CA GLU A 132 -8.45 -9.25 17.14
C GLU A 132 -7.92 -9.84 18.44
N GLN A 133 -7.75 -11.16 18.49
CA GLN A 133 -7.12 -11.82 19.64
C GLN A 133 -5.63 -11.46 19.77
N ALA A 134 -4.93 -11.25 18.65
CA ALA A 134 -3.54 -10.80 18.68
C ALA A 134 -3.37 -9.46 19.41
N LEU A 135 -4.33 -8.52 19.25
CA LEU A 135 -4.34 -7.26 19.98
C LEU A 135 -4.51 -7.46 21.50
N ILE A 136 -5.43 -8.33 21.91
CA ILE A 136 -5.65 -8.67 23.32
C ILE A 136 -4.38 -9.30 23.92
N VAL A 137 -3.74 -10.21 23.19
CA VAL A 137 -2.48 -10.82 23.62
C VAL A 137 -1.36 -9.79 23.75
N ALA A 138 -1.26 -8.84 22.81
CA ALA A 138 -0.29 -7.76 22.88
C ALA A 138 -0.53 -6.84 24.08
N GLN A 139 -1.78 -6.46 24.38
CA GLN A 139 -2.13 -5.68 25.58
C GLN A 139 -1.73 -6.40 26.86
N ASN A 140 -2.02 -7.71 26.95
CA ASN A 140 -1.63 -8.54 28.08
C ASN A 140 -0.10 -8.64 28.23
N ALA A 141 0.64 -8.65 27.12
CA ALA A 141 2.11 -8.64 27.14
C ALA A 141 2.66 -7.34 27.74
N PHE A 142 2.13 -6.18 27.33
CA PHE A 142 2.48 -4.89 27.94
C PHE A 142 2.13 -4.84 29.44
N GLN A 143 0.96 -5.37 29.81
CA GLN A 143 0.54 -5.41 31.21
C GLN A 143 1.51 -6.22 32.08
N LYS A 144 1.98 -7.37 31.57
CA LYS A 144 3.00 -8.19 32.25
C LYS A 144 4.35 -7.48 32.39
N MET A 145 4.64 -6.52 31.51
CA MET A 145 5.82 -5.65 31.59
C MET A 145 5.60 -4.41 32.47
N GLY A 146 4.47 -4.33 33.18
CA GLY A 146 4.15 -3.23 34.09
C GLY A 146 3.52 -2.01 33.41
N LYS A 147 3.16 -2.09 32.13
CA LYS A 147 2.47 -1.01 31.40
C LYS A 147 1.04 -1.40 31.08
N SER A 148 0.08 -0.72 31.71
CA SER A 148 -1.34 -0.93 31.38
C SER A 148 -1.70 -0.08 30.18
N VAL A 149 -1.98 -0.70 29.03
CA VAL A 149 -2.26 0.02 27.77
C VAL A 149 -3.60 -0.36 27.17
N MET A 150 -4.28 0.63 26.60
CA MET A 150 -5.42 0.47 25.70
C MET A 150 -4.94 0.66 24.26
N ILE A 151 -5.27 -0.29 23.39
CA ILE A 151 -4.90 -0.22 21.97
C ILE A 151 -6.18 -0.12 21.16
N ASP A 152 -6.39 1.03 20.52
CA ASP A 152 -7.45 1.22 19.54
C ASP A 152 -6.92 0.88 18.15
N HIS A 153 -7.61 0.01 17.42
CA HIS A 153 -7.24 -0.39 16.06
C HIS A 153 -8.28 0.09 15.04
N GLU A 154 -7.83 0.89 14.08
CA GLU A 154 -8.61 1.31 12.91
C GLU A 154 -8.01 0.65 11.66
N SER A 155 -8.78 -0.22 10.99
CA SER A 155 -8.37 -0.85 9.73
C SER A 155 -9.33 -0.48 8.60
N HIS A 156 -8.76 -0.14 7.44
CA HIS A 156 -9.53 0.15 6.23
C HIS A 156 -8.93 -0.64 5.08
N VAL A 157 -9.78 -1.30 4.30
CA VAL A 157 -9.32 -1.97 3.08
C VAL A 157 -8.94 -0.91 2.05
N GLY A 158 -7.66 -0.84 1.72
CA GLY A 158 -7.10 0.09 0.74
C GLY A 158 -7.11 -0.48 -0.68
N PHE A 159 -6.97 -1.81 -0.79
CA PHE A 159 -7.03 -2.54 -2.05
C PHE A 159 -7.57 -3.95 -1.85
N ILE A 160 -8.36 -4.42 -2.81
CA ILE A 160 -8.78 -5.82 -2.95
C ILE A 160 -8.49 -6.23 -4.38
N LEU A 161 -7.86 -7.37 -4.59
CA LEU A 161 -7.83 -8.08 -5.87
C LEU A 161 -8.69 -9.32 -5.75
N ASP A 162 -9.61 -9.49 -6.68
CA ASP A 162 -10.36 -10.71 -6.87
C ASP A 162 -10.15 -11.20 -8.31
N THR A 163 -9.81 -12.47 -8.44
CA THR A 163 -9.52 -13.11 -9.72
C THR A 163 -10.67 -14.06 -10.05
N GLU A 164 -11.55 -13.64 -10.97
CA GLU A 164 -12.73 -14.39 -11.41
C GLU A 164 -12.55 -14.84 -12.85
N ALA A 165 -12.40 -16.15 -13.09
CA ALA A 165 -12.28 -16.82 -14.39
C ALA A 165 -11.28 -16.18 -15.39
N ASP A 166 -11.64 -15.06 -16.02
CA ASP A 166 -10.87 -14.33 -17.04
C ASP A 166 -10.79 -12.81 -16.80
N GLU A 167 -11.35 -12.30 -15.69
CA GLU A 167 -11.24 -10.89 -15.30
C GLU A 167 -10.57 -10.75 -13.92
N PHE A 168 -9.69 -9.76 -13.80
CA PHE A 168 -9.13 -9.28 -12.55
C PHE A 168 -9.94 -8.08 -12.12
N ARG A 169 -10.52 -8.13 -10.93
CA ARG A 169 -11.23 -7.01 -10.35
C ARG A 169 -10.42 -6.48 -9.18
N PHE A 170 -10.14 -5.19 -9.19
CA PHE A 170 -9.62 -4.54 -7.99
C PHE A 170 -10.32 -3.23 -7.66
N ALA A 171 -10.40 -2.95 -6.37
CA ALA A 171 -11.00 -1.75 -5.82
C ALA A 171 -9.95 -0.92 -5.10
N ILE A 172 -9.96 0.40 -5.30
CA ILE A 172 -9.09 1.36 -4.65
C ILE A 172 -9.98 2.39 -3.93
N MET A 173 -9.65 2.70 -2.68
CA MET A 173 -10.31 3.77 -1.94
C MET A 173 -9.65 5.12 -2.26
N MET A 174 -10.38 5.98 -2.96
CA MET A 174 -9.96 7.35 -3.25
C MET A 174 -10.25 8.27 -2.07
N ARG A 175 -9.26 9.09 -1.71
CA ARG A 175 -9.38 10.14 -0.69
C ARG A 175 -9.02 11.46 -1.32
N VAL A 176 -10.04 12.17 -1.76
CA VAL A 176 -9.97 13.52 -2.32
C VAL A 176 -10.71 14.45 -1.34
N PRO A 177 -10.32 15.72 -1.18
CA PRO A 177 -11.10 16.65 -0.37
C PRO A 177 -12.60 16.61 -0.73
N GLY A 178 -13.45 16.48 0.28
CA GLY A 178 -14.90 16.40 0.09
C GLY A 178 -15.45 15.06 -0.46
N GLN A 179 -14.60 14.11 -0.87
CA GLN A 179 -15.07 12.85 -1.47
C GLN A 179 -14.28 11.64 -0.98
N ARG A 180 -15.01 10.67 -0.39
CA ARG A 180 -14.54 9.31 -0.17
C ARG A 180 -15.28 8.41 -1.14
N ALA A 181 -14.59 7.95 -2.18
CA ALA A 181 -15.18 7.10 -3.21
C ALA A 181 -14.35 5.83 -3.38
N ASN A 182 -15.03 4.71 -3.57
CA ASN A 182 -14.38 3.49 -4.02
C ASN A 182 -14.44 3.47 -5.55
N PHE A 183 -13.29 3.26 -6.16
CA PHE A 183 -13.14 3.11 -7.59
C PHE A 183 -12.76 1.67 -7.89
N ILE A 184 -13.48 1.04 -8.81
CA ILE A 184 -13.29 -0.37 -9.19
C ILE A 184 -12.77 -0.41 -10.62
N ILE A 185 -11.70 -1.17 -10.81
CA ILE A 185 -11.13 -1.54 -12.10
C ILE A 185 -11.43 -3.01 -12.35
N ARG A 186 -11.90 -3.31 -13.56
CA ARG A 186 -11.87 -4.67 -14.11
C ARG A 186 -10.88 -4.69 -15.25
N MET A 187 -10.02 -5.69 -15.27
CA MET A 187 -8.97 -5.88 -16.25
C MET A 187 -9.09 -7.27 -16.85
N ALA A 188 -9.23 -7.34 -18.17
CA ALA A 188 -9.37 -8.57 -18.93
C ALA A 188 -8.35 -8.63 -20.06
N GLU A 189 -8.23 -9.78 -20.71
CA GLU A 189 -7.45 -9.93 -21.92
C GLU A 189 -7.91 -8.94 -23.01
N ASN A 190 -6.96 -8.22 -23.62
CA ASN A 190 -7.26 -7.44 -24.81
C ASN A 190 -7.28 -8.37 -26.04
N PRO A 191 -8.42 -8.56 -26.73
CA PRO A 191 -8.53 -9.50 -27.85
C PRO A 191 -7.64 -9.13 -29.05
N ALA A 192 -7.25 -7.86 -29.18
CA ALA A 192 -6.36 -7.41 -30.25
C ALA A 192 -4.89 -7.80 -30.00
N ILE A 193 -4.46 -7.84 -28.74
CA ILE A 193 -3.07 -8.11 -28.33
C ILE A 193 -2.90 -9.57 -27.87
N LYS A 194 -3.99 -10.21 -27.43
CA LYS A 194 -4.05 -11.57 -26.87
C LYS A 194 -3.10 -11.77 -25.68
N ASN A 195 -3.04 -10.76 -24.81
CA ASN A 195 -2.22 -10.79 -23.62
C ASN A 195 -3.12 -10.92 -22.38
N LYS A 196 -2.98 -12.05 -21.66
CA LYS A 196 -3.74 -12.31 -20.44
C LYS A 196 -3.11 -11.57 -19.25
N PRO A 197 -3.89 -10.82 -18.47
CA PRO A 197 -3.38 -10.20 -17.26
C PRO A 197 -2.96 -11.22 -16.20
N SER A 198 -2.11 -10.79 -15.27
CA SER A 198 -1.66 -11.56 -14.11
C SER A 198 -1.87 -10.76 -12.81
N ASP A 199 -1.85 -11.46 -11.66
CA ASP A 199 -2.00 -10.84 -10.34
C ASP A 199 -1.01 -9.69 -10.14
N TYR A 200 0.28 -9.89 -10.47
CA TYR A 200 1.31 -8.87 -10.30
C TYR A 200 1.14 -7.67 -11.24
N VAL A 201 0.55 -7.85 -12.43
CA VAL A 201 0.21 -6.74 -13.33
C VAL A 201 -0.91 -5.90 -12.71
N ALA A 202 -1.96 -6.55 -12.21
CA ALA A 202 -3.08 -5.87 -11.54
C ALA A 202 -2.61 -5.07 -10.32
N MET A 203 -1.73 -5.65 -9.50
CA MET A 203 -1.15 -4.99 -8.32
C MET A 203 -0.30 -3.77 -8.69
N ASN A 204 0.52 -3.85 -9.75
CA ASN A 204 1.31 -2.71 -10.22
C ASN A 204 0.43 -1.58 -10.77
N LEU A 205 -0.60 -1.91 -11.55
CA LEU A 205 -1.56 -0.93 -12.03
C LEU A 205 -2.28 -0.24 -10.86
N ALA A 206 -2.67 -1.01 -9.84
CA ALA A 206 -3.30 -0.46 -8.64
C ALA A 206 -2.34 0.45 -7.85
N ALA A 207 -1.06 0.07 -7.73
CA ALA A 207 -0.03 0.89 -7.12
C ALA A 207 0.15 2.22 -7.86
N ASP A 208 0.15 2.18 -9.20
CA ASP A 208 0.29 3.39 -10.03
C ASP A 208 -0.90 4.34 -9.86
N TYR A 209 -2.14 3.82 -9.82
CA TYR A 209 -3.30 4.64 -9.51
C TYR A 209 -3.26 5.25 -8.11
N ILE A 210 -2.90 4.46 -7.09
CA ILE A 210 -2.80 4.94 -5.71
C ILE A 210 -1.74 6.05 -5.60
N GLU A 211 -0.57 5.86 -6.21
CA GLU A 211 0.47 6.88 -6.20
C GLU A 211 0.02 8.12 -6.98
N ALA A 212 -0.55 7.96 -8.17
CA ALA A 212 -0.98 9.08 -9.01
C ALA A 212 -2.05 9.94 -8.33
N ILE A 213 -3.03 9.33 -7.66
CA ILE A 213 -4.03 10.04 -6.86
C ILE A 213 -3.36 10.86 -5.75
N ASN A 214 -2.42 10.26 -5.02
CA ASN A 214 -1.69 10.97 -3.97
C ASN A 214 -0.83 12.12 -4.53
N MET A 215 -0.20 11.93 -5.69
CA MET A 215 0.57 12.98 -6.36
C MET A 215 -0.35 14.12 -6.80
N ALA A 216 -1.48 13.84 -7.44
CA ALA A 216 -2.45 14.83 -7.88
C ALA A 216 -2.98 15.68 -6.73
N VAL A 217 -3.31 15.05 -5.59
CA VAL A 217 -3.75 15.76 -4.38
C VAL A 217 -2.65 16.69 -3.86
N ARG A 218 -1.40 16.22 -3.75
CA ARG A 218 -0.28 17.05 -3.26
C ARG A 218 0.05 18.20 -4.20
N VAL A 219 0.04 17.96 -5.51
CA VAL A 219 0.23 19.00 -6.53
C VAL A 219 -0.87 20.07 -6.39
N GLY A 220 -2.14 19.67 -6.25
CA GLY A 220 -3.25 20.60 -6.08
C GLY A 220 -3.16 21.48 -4.83
N PHE A 221 -2.72 20.92 -3.71
CA PHE A 221 -2.48 21.72 -2.49
C PHE A 221 -1.32 22.73 -2.66
N ILE A 222 -0.24 22.34 -3.35
CA ILE A 222 0.88 23.27 -3.61
C ILE A 222 0.43 24.40 -4.54
N GLU A 223 -0.36 24.09 -5.57
CA GLU A 223 -0.94 25.11 -6.46
C GLU A 223 -1.85 26.08 -5.69
N SER A 224 -2.74 25.55 -4.84
CA SER A 224 -3.63 26.36 -4.00
C SER A 224 -2.86 27.32 -3.07
N ALA A 225 -1.80 26.82 -2.44
CA ALA A 225 -0.95 27.61 -1.55
C ALA A 225 -0.21 28.72 -2.32
N ALA A 226 0.32 28.40 -3.51
CA ALA A 226 0.99 29.38 -4.37
C ALA A 226 0.02 30.46 -4.86
N GLU A 227 -1.18 30.07 -5.31
CA GLU A 227 -2.21 31.01 -5.76
C GLU A 227 -2.63 31.97 -4.62
N SER A 228 -2.84 31.43 -3.42
CA SER A 228 -3.18 32.22 -2.23
C SER A 228 -2.07 33.21 -1.85
N ALA A 229 -0.81 32.89 -2.17
CA ALA A 229 0.35 33.76 -1.97
C ALA A 229 0.62 34.71 -3.15
N GLY A 230 -0.11 34.60 -4.27
CA GLY A 230 0.18 35.33 -5.50
C GLY A 230 1.47 34.87 -6.20
N GLU A 231 1.89 33.64 -5.96
CA GLU A 231 3.11 33.03 -6.48
C GLU A 231 2.84 32.04 -7.63
N ASP A 232 3.88 31.74 -8.40
CA ASP A 232 3.86 30.73 -9.45
C ASP A 232 4.31 29.38 -8.90
N ALA A 233 3.38 28.42 -8.81
CA ALA A 233 3.64 27.07 -8.31
C ALA A 233 4.75 26.35 -9.07
N THR A 234 4.99 26.65 -10.35
CA THR A 234 6.02 26.00 -11.17
C THR A 234 7.44 26.31 -10.69
N LYS A 235 7.61 27.39 -9.91
CA LYS A 235 8.88 27.75 -9.28
C LYS A 235 9.20 26.86 -8.07
N ASN A 236 8.19 26.28 -7.43
CA ASN A 236 8.36 25.36 -6.31
C ASN A 236 9.02 24.04 -6.79
N LYS A 237 10.10 23.64 -6.10
CA LYS A 237 10.87 22.43 -6.45
C LYS A 237 10.02 21.17 -6.29
N ASP A 238 9.26 21.07 -5.21
CA ASP A 238 8.44 19.90 -4.90
C ASP A 238 7.29 19.78 -5.89
N PHE A 239 6.68 20.91 -6.28
CA PHE A 239 5.69 20.94 -7.35
C PHE A 239 6.21 20.25 -8.62
N ARG A 240 7.39 20.67 -9.10
CA ARG A 240 7.99 20.08 -10.31
C ARG A 240 8.20 18.58 -10.15
N ILE A 241 8.82 18.15 -9.06
CA ILE A 241 9.14 16.73 -8.81
C ILE A 241 7.86 15.88 -8.77
N LEU A 242 6.84 16.31 -8.03
CA LEU A 242 5.57 15.61 -7.92
C LEU A 242 4.82 15.57 -9.26
N ASN A 243 4.83 16.68 -10.00
CA ASN A 243 4.17 16.78 -11.30
C ASN A 243 4.84 15.90 -12.36
N TYR A 244 6.19 15.85 -12.40
CA TYR A 244 6.90 14.91 -13.28
C TYR A 244 6.55 13.46 -12.94
N ARG A 245 6.52 13.11 -11.65
CA ARG A 245 6.14 11.76 -11.23
C ARG A 245 4.70 11.41 -11.61
N LEU A 246 3.77 12.35 -11.47
CA LEU A 246 2.38 12.19 -11.90
C LEU A 246 2.28 11.92 -13.41
N GLN A 247 3.06 12.63 -14.23
CA GLN A 247 3.12 12.40 -15.68
C GLN A 247 3.67 11.00 -16.01
N ASP A 248 4.72 10.55 -15.31
CA ASP A 248 5.26 9.19 -15.48
C ASP A 248 4.23 8.11 -15.16
N LEU A 249 3.52 8.26 -14.04
CA LEU A 249 2.46 7.34 -13.63
C LEU A 249 1.30 7.33 -14.62
N THR A 250 0.90 8.50 -15.11
CA THR A 250 -0.17 8.63 -16.12
C THR A 250 0.20 7.90 -17.41
N ARG A 251 1.47 8.01 -17.86
CA ARG A 251 1.97 7.26 -19.02
C ARG A 251 1.99 5.76 -18.78
N SER A 252 2.43 5.32 -17.60
CA SER A 252 2.41 3.91 -17.19
C SER A 252 1.00 3.32 -17.24
N ILE A 253 0.04 4.02 -16.62
CA ILE A 253 -1.38 3.63 -16.61
C ILE A 253 -1.93 3.54 -18.03
N ALA A 254 -1.70 4.56 -18.88
CA ALA A 254 -2.14 4.55 -20.27
C ALA A 254 -1.56 3.36 -21.05
N GLN A 255 -0.30 3.00 -20.80
CA GLN A 255 0.34 1.84 -21.42
C GLN A 255 -0.34 0.52 -21.01
N PHE A 256 -0.72 0.38 -19.73
CA PHE A 256 -1.50 -0.78 -19.27
C PHE A 256 -2.89 -0.82 -19.91
N GLU A 257 -3.56 0.32 -20.04
CA GLU A 257 -4.88 0.43 -20.68
C GLU A 257 -4.85 0.10 -22.18
N ILE A 258 -3.71 0.27 -22.84
CA ILE A 258 -3.51 -0.20 -24.21
C ILE A 258 -3.36 -1.73 -24.22
N GLN A 259 -2.57 -2.28 -23.29
CA GLN A 259 -2.26 -3.71 -23.25
C GLN A 259 -3.43 -4.60 -22.85
N TYR A 260 -4.34 -4.10 -22.01
CA TYR A 260 -5.43 -4.87 -21.43
C TYR A 260 -6.77 -4.17 -21.63
N GLN A 261 -7.86 -4.96 -21.70
CA GLN A 261 -9.19 -4.37 -21.70
C GLN A 261 -9.55 -3.94 -20.28
N THR A 262 -9.62 -2.64 -20.02
CA THR A 262 -10.01 -2.11 -18.70
C THR A 262 -11.44 -1.56 -18.71
N ARG A 263 -12.13 -1.70 -17.57
CA ARG A 263 -13.44 -1.11 -17.31
C ARG A 263 -13.46 -0.49 -15.91
N TYR A 264 -14.12 0.64 -15.81
CA TYR A 264 -14.11 1.49 -14.61
C TYR A 264 -15.50 1.64 -14.02
N ARG A 265 -15.59 1.68 -12.68
CA ARG A 265 -16.80 2.05 -11.94
C ARG A 265 -16.46 2.88 -10.70
N PRO A 266 -17.03 4.09 -10.51
CA PRO A 266 -18.00 4.75 -11.39
C PRO A 266 -17.35 5.21 -12.71
N GLU A 267 -16.29 6.00 -12.66
CA GLU A 267 -15.49 6.41 -13.82
C GLU A 267 -13.99 6.30 -13.52
N ARG A 268 -13.16 6.36 -14.56
CA ARG A 268 -11.70 6.43 -14.42
C ARG A 268 -11.32 7.71 -13.67
N PRO A 269 -10.44 7.67 -12.66
CA PRO A 269 -9.95 8.85 -11.99
C PRO A 269 -9.35 9.84 -12.98
N ASP A 270 -9.81 11.08 -12.90
CA ASP A 270 -9.25 12.20 -13.62
C ASP A 270 -8.32 12.96 -12.67
N PHE A 271 -7.02 12.87 -12.92
CA PHE A 271 -6.01 13.46 -12.04
C PHE A 271 -6.03 15.00 -12.10
N ASP A 272 -6.47 15.60 -13.20
CA ASP A 272 -6.64 17.04 -13.30
C ASP A 272 -7.84 17.49 -12.47
N LEU A 273 -8.97 16.79 -12.55
CA LEU A 273 -10.13 17.11 -11.70
C LEU A 273 -9.82 16.94 -10.20
N ILE A 274 -9.05 15.91 -9.83
CA ILE A 274 -8.59 15.72 -8.44
C ILE A 274 -7.71 16.90 -8.00
N ARG A 275 -6.79 17.34 -8.85
CA ARG A 275 -5.91 18.48 -8.58
C ARG A 275 -6.71 19.77 -8.39
N GLU A 276 -7.67 20.05 -9.28
CA GLU A 276 -8.54 21.23 -9.20
C GLU A 276 -9.42 21.21 -7.94
N ALA A 277 -9.95 20.05 -7.55
CA ALA A 277 -10.77 19.91 -6.33
C ALA A 277 -10.00 20.31 -5.06
N CYS A 278 -8.69 20.10 -5.02
CA CYS A 278 -7.85 20.52 -3.90
C CYS A 278 -7.66 22.03 -3.81
N LYS A 279 -7.83 22.80 -4.90
CA LYS A 279 -7.63 24.25 -4.88
C LYS A 279 -8.68 25.00 -4.07
N GLY A 280 -9.91 24.50 -4.05
CA GLY A 280 -11.06 25.12 -3.37
C GLY A 280 -11.29 24.66 -1.93
N SER A 281 -10.37 23.90 -1.32
CA SER A 281 -10.59 23.22 -0.03
C SER A 281 -9.92 23.89 1.17
N ASN A 282 -9.52 25.16 1.08
CA ASN A 282 -8.92 25.92 2.19
C ASN A 282 -9.98 26.53 3.11
#